data_AF-A0A849QXF5-F1
#
_entry.id   AF-A0A849QXF5-F1
#
_cell.length_a   1.000
_cell.length_b   1.000
_cell.length_c   1.000
_cell.angle_alpha   90.00
_cell.angle_beta   90.00
_cell.angle_gamma   90.00
#
_symmetry.space_group_name_H-M   'P 1'
#
loop_
_entity.id
_entity.type
_entity.pdbx_description
1 polymer ?
#
loop_
_entity_poly.entity_id
_entity_poly.type
_entity_poly.pdbx_seq_one_letter_code
_entity_poly.pdbx_strand_id
1 'polypeptide(L)'
;MRLNKILDNIIFRAVYKEVKVECELPYCSFELIEEIEEKIKTDEDFSGRYKAELSKQLQKQGYEKLEVIDIDTSSNCLKVRYTAYYSGRREYPEVHLKALLILHEEMGNDIYNPDVFAEIVERARENLGENGKVERLNHFATLFKGAMDMDLSPPEQLRVKL
;
A
#
# COMPACT_ATOMS: atom_id res chain seq x y z
N MET A 1 -3.14 19.88 4.37
CA MET A 1 -3.73 18.56 4.79
C MET A 1 -4.27 17.72 3.62
N ARG A 2 -4.88 18.29 2.57
CA ARG A 2 -5.40 17.55 1.39
C ARG A 2 -4.27 17.08 0.46
N LEU A 3 -3.34 17.96 0.11
CA LEU A 3 -2.16 17.65 -0.70
C LEU A 3 -1.39 16.45 -0.14
N ASN A 4 -1.07 16.49 1.16
CA ASN A 4 -0.35 15.40 1.85
C ASN A 4 -1.00 14.02 1.62
N LYS A 5 -2.34 13.92 1.75
CA LYS A 5 -3.09 12.67 1.51
C LYS A 5 -3.04 12.22 0.05
N ILE A 6 -3.11 13.15 -0.90
CA ILE A 6 -3.04 12.85 -2.34
C ILE A 6 -1.66 12.30 -2.68
N LEU A 7 -0.60 12.99 -2.25
CA LEU A 7 0.78 12.58 -2.51
C LEU A 7 1.09 11.24 -1.82
N ASP A 8 0.60 11.01 -0.59
CA ASP A 8 0.73 9.71 0.09
C ASP A 8 0.08 8.57 -0.67
N ASN A 9 -1.12 8.77 -1.24
CA ASN A 9 -1.80 7.74 -2.02
C ASN A 9 -1.03 7.40 -3.31
N ILE A 10 -0.42 8.42 -3.96
CA ILE A 10 0.41 8.20 -5.14
C ILE A 10 1.68 7.42 -4.77
N ILE A 11 2.39 7.81 -3.71
CA ILE A 11 3.55 7.06 -3.21
C ILE A 11 3.14 5.65 -2.85
N PHE A 12 2.01 5.47 -2.15
CA PHE A 12 1.49 4.17 -1.77
C PHE A 12 1.33 3.26 -2.99
N ARG A 13 0.61 3.71 -4.03
CA ARG A 13 0.35 2.92 -5.24
C ARG A 13 1.58 2.65 -6.08
N ALA A 14 2.49 3.61 -6.20
CA ALA A 14 3.63 3.50 -7.11
C ALA A 14 4.87 2.85 -6.48
N VAL A 15 5.06 2.99 -5.16
CA VAL A 15 6.21 2.42 -4.43
C VAL A 15 5.86 1.09 -3.79
N TYR A 16 4.70 0.99 -3.15
CA TYR A 16 4.33 -0.22 -2.45
C TYR A 16 3.71 -1.21 -3.43
N LYS A 17 4.57 -2.06 -3.98
CA LYS A 17 4.12 -3.20 -4.77
C LYS A 17 3.50 -4.22 -3.83
N GLU A 18 2.30 -4.67 -4.17
CA GLU A 18 1.67 -5.80 -3.51
C GLU A 18 2.53 -7.04 -3.74
N VAL A 19 3.12 -7.57 -2.67
CA VAL A 19 3.84 -8.84 -2.72
C VAL A 19 3.07 -9.84 -1.88
N LYS A 20 2.78 -11.00 -2.47
CA LYS A 20 2.26 -12.14 -1.74
C LYS A 20 3.40 -12.74 -0.93
N VAL A 21 3.30 -12.65 0.39
CA VAL A 21 4.27 -13.19 1.33
C VAL A 21 3.63 -14.37 2.05
N GLU A 22 4.35 -15.48 2.14
CA GLU A 22 3.94 -16.62 2.95
C GLU A 22 4.66 -16.56 4.30
N CYS A 23 3.94 -16.77 5.39
CA CYS A 23 4.53 -16.90 6.71
C CYS A 23 3.79 -17.94 7.54
N GLU A 24 4.45 -18.43 8.58
CA GLU A 24 3.84 -19.28 9.59
C GLU A 24 3.40 -18.40 10.76
N LEU A 25 2.14 -18.50 11.13
CA LEU A 25 1.57 -17.82 12.28
C LEU A 25 1.25 -18.86 13.35
N PRO A 26 1.76 -18.70 14.59
CA PRO A 26 1.29 -19.47 15.71
C PRO A 26 -0.22 -19.29 15.84
N TYR A 27 -0.94 -20.40 15.80
CA TYR A 27 -2.38 -20.43 15.91
C TYR A 27 -2.73 -21.03 17.26
N CYS A 28 -2.96 -20.14 18.22
CA CYS A 28 -3.61 -20.52 19.46
C CYS A 28 -5.10 -20.78 19.19
N SER A 29 -5.42 -21.87 18.50
CA SER A 29 -6.67 -22.55 18.79
C SER A 29 -6.51 -23.15 20.18
N PHE A 30 -6.96 -22.43 21.19
CA PHE A 30 -7.60 -23.13 22.29
C PHE A 30 -8.71 -23.97 21.63
N GLU A 31 -8.48 -25.28 21.52
CA GLU A 31 -9.43 -26.31 21.09
C GLU A 31 -9.71 -26.44 19.58
N LEU A 32 -8.70 -26.81 18.78
CA LEU A 32 -9.02 -27.74 17.69
C LEU A 32 -9.42 -29.06 18.38
N ILE A 33 -10.72 -29.36 18.40
CA ILE A 33 -11.22 -30.64 18.92
C ILE A 33 -10.55 -31.75 18.10
N GLU A 34 -10.07 -32.83 18.73
CA GLU A 34 -9.35 -33.93 18.06
C GLU A 34 -10.07 -34.42 16.79
N GLU A 35 -11.41 -34.44 16.80
CA GLU A 35 -12.25 -34.79 15.65
C GLU A 35 -12.04 -33.87 14.43
N ILE A 36 -11.84 -32.57 14.65
CA ILE A 36 -11.56 -31.60 13.60
C ILE A 36 -10.15 -31.79 13.05
N GLU A 37 -9.16 -32.04 13.92
CA GLU A 37 -7.79 -32.33 13.48
C GLU A 37 -7.73 -33.58 12.61
N GLU A 38 -8.43 -34.63 13.04
CA GLU A 38 -8.48 -35.90 12.31
C GLU A 38 -9.14 -35.72 10.94
N LYS A 39 -10.23 -34.94 10.86
CA LYS A 39 -10.88 -34.59 9.59
C LYS A 39 -9.99 -33.72 8.69
N ILE A 40 -9.23 -32.79 9.24
CA ILE A 40 -8.27 -31.98 8.45
C ILE A 40 -7.21 -32.89 7.81
N LYS A 41 -6.76 -33.93 8.52
CA LYS A 41 -5.74 -34.89 8.04
C LYS A 41 -6.27 -35.91 7.04
N THR A 42 -7.54 -36.31 7.16
CA THR A 42 -8.10 -37.46 6.43
C THR A 42 -9.09 -37.10 5.33
N ASP A 43 -9.68 -35.90 5.36
CA ASP A 43 -10.67 -35.43 4.40
C ASP A 43 -10.19 -34.12 3.72
N GLU A 44 -9.69 -34.26 2.49
CA GLU A 44 -9.18 -33.13 1.69
C GLU A 44 -10.28 -32.07 1.40
N ASP A 45 -11.53 -32.50 1.19
CA ASP A 45 -12.66 -31.61 0.94
C ASP A 45 -13.06 -30.82 2.19
N PHE A 46 -13.03 -31.46 3.35
CA PHE A 46 -13.20 -30.78 4.64
C PHE A 46 -12.05 -29.80 4.89
N SER A 47 -10.80 -30.23 4.71
CA SER A 47 -9.61 -29.40 4.87
C SER A 47 -9.65 -28.14 4.00
N GLY A 48 -9.99 -28.28 2.72
CA GLY A 48 -10.14 -27.15 1.79
C GLY A 48 -11.22 -26.15 2.24
N ARG A 49 -12.40 -26.65 2.63
CA ARG A 49 -13.50 -25.80 3.13
C ARG A 49 -13.13 -25.10 4.44
N TYR A 50 -12.47 -25.81 5.35
CA TYR A 50 -12.08 -25.29 6.65
C TYR A 50 -11.06 -24.15 6.51
N LYS A 51 -10.04 -24.30 5.65
CA LYS A 51 -9.07 -23.24 5.32
C LYS A 51 -9.75 -21.99 4.74
N ALA A 52 -10.72 -22.18 3.84
CA ALA A 52 -11.45 -21.07 3.23
C ALA A 52 -12.30 -20.30 4.26
N GLU A 53 -12.96 -21.01 5.19
CA GLU A 53 -13.74 -20.39 6.25
C GLU A 53 -12.85 -19.64 7.24
N LEU A 54 -11.73 -20.23 7.65
CA LEU A 54 -10.77 -19.60 8.55
C LEU A 54 -10.16 -18.33 7.92
N SER A 55 -9.86 -18.38 6.62
CA SER A 55 -9.41 -17.20 5.85
C SER A 55 -10.45 -16.08 5.90
N LYS A 56 -11.74 -16.38 5.68
CA LYS A 56 -12.82 -15.38 5.75
C LYS A 56 -12.97 -14.79 7.14
N GLN A 57 -12.82 -15.59 8.18
CA GLN A 57 -12.89 -15.10 9.56
C GLN A 57 -11.75 -14.12 9.86
N LEU A 58 -10.52 -14.45 9.47
CA LEU A 58 -9.37 -13.57 9.62
C LEU A 58 -9.53 -12.27 8.79
N GLN A 59 -10.06 -12.38 7.56
CA GLN A 59 -10.37 -11.20 6.73
C GLN A 59 -11.40 -10.28 7.41
N LYS A 60 -12.45 -10.83 8.02
CA LYS A 60 -13.44 -10.04 8.80
C LYS A 60 -12.82 -9.36 10.03
N GLN A 61 -11.71 -9.87 10.56
CA GLN A 61 -10.98 -9.27 11.69
C GLN A 61 -9.99 -8.17 11.25
N GLY A 62 -9.92 -7.85 9.95
CA GLY A 62 -9.08 -6.78 9.41
C GLY A 62 -7.88 -7.25 8.58
N TYR A 63 -7.69 -8.56 8.41
CA TYR A 63 -6.64 -9.12 7.54
C TYR A 63 -7.16 -9.30 6.10
N GLU A 64 -7.58 -8.20 5.46
CA GLU A 64 -8.40 -8.19 4.23
C GLU A 64 -7.86 -9.04 3.07
N LYS A 65 -6.55 -9.24 2.98
CA LYS A 65 -5.88 -10.02 1.90
C LYS A 65 -5.11 -11.23 2.43
N LEU A 66 -5.50 -11.78 3.57
CA LEU A 66 -4.90 -12.97 4.14
C LEU A 66 -5.65 -14.23 3.70
N GLU A 67 -4.90 -15.24 3.29
CA GLU A 67 -5.35 -16.57 2.91
C GLU A 67 -4.63 -17.61 3.78
N VAL A 68 -5.36 -18.59 4.32
CA VAL A 68 -4.77 -19.76 4.98
C VAL A 68 -4.46 -20.79 3.89
N ILE A 69 -3.17 -21.07 3.69
CA ILE A 69 -2.69 -22.03 2.69
C ILE A 69 -2.65 -23.44 3.30
N ASP A 70 -2.21 -23.52 4.55
CA ASP A 70 -2.03 -24.79 5.26
C ASP A 70 -2.24 -24.66 6.77
N ILE A 71 -2.51 -25.80 7.41
CA ILE A 71 -2.74 -25.92 8.85
C ILE A 71 -1.85 -27.04 9.37
N ASP A 72 -0.78 -26.67 10.08
CA ASP A 72 0.03 -27.63 10.82
C ASP A 72 -0.56 -27.81 12.21
N THR A 73 -1.35 -28.87 12.35
CA THR A 73 -1.95 -29.30 13.62
C THR A 73 -0.93 -29.80 14.63
N SER A 74 0.27 -30.25 14.20
CA SER A 74 1.28 -30.78 15.12
C SER A 74 2.04 -29.69 15.87
N SER A 75 2.27 -28.56 15.21
CA SER A 75 2.94 -27.38 15.77
C SER A 75 1.97 -26.26 16.14
N ASN A 76 0.67 -26.45 15.91
CA ASN A 76 -0.38 -25.43 16.06
C ASN A 76 -0.05 -24.15 15.29
N CYS A 77 0.30 -24.30 14.01
CA CYS A 77 0.68 -23.19 13.14
C CYS A 77 -0.21 -23.15 11.89
N LEU A 78 -0.58 -21.93 11.49
CA LEU A 78 -1.17 -21.68 10.17
C LEU A 78 -0.08 -21.22 9.22
N LYS A 79 0.03 -21.87 8.07
CA LYS A 79 0.74 -21.28 6.94
C LYS A 79 -0.21 -20.35 6.23
N VAL A 80 0.07 -19.05 6.29
CA VAL A 80 -0.77 -18.02 5.68
C VAL A 80 -0.03 -17.35 4.54
N ARG A 81 -0.80 -16.85 3.56
CA ARG A 81 -0.36 -15.92 2.54
C ARG A 81 -1.04 -14.59 2.80
N TYR A 82 -0.29 -13.51 2.87
CA TYR A 82 -0.87 -12.18 2.97
C TYR A 82 -0.19 -11.22 2.01
N THR A 83 -0.86 -10.11 1.74
CA THR A 83 -0.28 -9.02 0.94
C THR A 83 0.52 -8.12 1.85
N ALA A 84 1.85 -8.14 1.71
CA ALA A 84 2.73 -7.20 2.36
C ALA A 84 3.00 -5.99 1.43
N TYR A 85 3.17 -4.82 2.04
CA TYR A 85 3.52 -3.58 1.36
C TYR A 85 4.94 -3.20 1.81
N TYR A 86 5.92 -3.22 0.90
CA TYR A 86 7.32 -2.91 1.22
C TYR A 86 7.55 -1.40 1.32
N SER A 87 8.07 -0.91 2.45
CA SER A 87 8.24 0.53 2.72
C SER A 87 9.42 1.16 1.99
N GLY A 88 9.18 2.30 1.35
CA GLY A 88 10.22 3.24 0.98
C GLY A 88 10.78 4.02 2.20
N ARG A 89 12.10 4.02 2.41
CA ARG A 89 12.85 4.88 3.34
C ARG A 89 12.92 6.33 2.84
N ARG A 90 13.21 7.27 3.74
CA ARG A 90 13.42 8.72 3.43
C ARG A 90 14.54 9.02 2.43
N GLU A 91 15.37 8.03 2.10
CA GLU A 91 16.43 8.13 1.08
C GLU A 91 15.89 8.08 -0.37
N TYR A 92 14.57 7.95 -0.54
CA TYR A 92 13.94 7.81 -1.85
C TYR A 92 13.39 9.15 -2.40
N PRO A 93 13.61 9.44 -3.70
CA PRO A 93 13.27 10.71 -4.34
C PRO A 93 11.83 11.18 -4.15
N GLU A 94 10.86 10.26 -4.12
CA GLU A 94 9.44 10.56 -3.97
C GLU A 94 9.06 11.11 -2.59
N VAL A 95 9.73 10.64 -1.54
CA VAL A 95 9.50 11.11 -0.17
C VAL A 95 10.07 12.52 -0.01
N HIS A 96 11.25 12.76 -0.59
CA HIS A 96 11.92 14.05 -0.58
C HIS A 96 11.13 15.10 -1.39
N LEU A 97 10.72 14.76 -2.61
CA LEU A 97 9.90 15.65 -3.46
C LEU A 97 8.57 16.02 -2.78
N LYS A 98 7.89 15.03 -2.18
CA LYS A 98 6.66 15.29 -1.40
C LYS A 98 6.89 16.28 -0.27
N ALA A 99 7.97 16.11 0.49
CA ALA A 99 8.29 17.00 1.61
C ALA A 99 8.50 18.45 1.15
N LEU A 100 9.21 18.64 0.03
CA LEU A 100 9.41 19.97 -0.54
C LEU A 100 8.12 20.60 -1.05
N LEU A 101 7.25 19.84 -1.72
CA LEU A 101 5.95 20.34 -2.18
C LEU A 101 5.06 20.81 -1.03
N ILE A 102 4.98 20.04 0.06
CA ILE A 102 4.22 20.42 1.26
C ILE A 102 4.82 21.68 1.90
N LEU A 103 6.15 21.74 2.05
CA LEU A 103 6.81 22.90 2.63
C LEU A 103 6.53 24.17 1.82
N HIS A 104 6.63 24.11 0.50
CA HIS A 104 6.38 25.27 -0.36
C HIS A 104 4.91 25.70 -0.36
N GLU A 105 3.96 24.76 -0.29
CA GLU A 105 2.53 25.06 -0.09
C GLU A 105 2.30 25.78 1.25
N GLU A 106 2.90 25.29 2.34
CA GLU A 106 2.80 25.89 3.68
C GLU A 106 3.44 27.28 3.76
N MET A 107 4.46 27.55 2.95
CA MET A 107 5.07 28.87 2.78
C MET A 107 4.23 29.83 1.93
N GLY A 108 3.10 29.39 1.37
CA GLY A 108 2.21 30.21 0.54
C GLY A 108 2.66 30.34 -0.92
N ASN A 109 3.58 29.50 -1.39
CA ASN A 109 3.93 29.46 -2.81
C ASN A 109 2.84 28.73 -3.60
N ASP A 110 2.54 29.22 -4.81
CA ASP A 110 1.62 28.55 -5.71
C ASP A 110 2.31 27.34 -6.37
N ILE A 111 2.27 26.19 -5.71
CA ILE A 111 2.84 24.94 -6.22
C ILE A 111 2.10 24.37 -7.43
N TYR A 112 0.93 24.93 -7.80
CA TYR A 112 0.20 24.54 -9.00
C TYR A 112 0.73 25.26 -10.24
N ASN A 113 1.38 26.41 -10.05
CA ASN A 113 2.13 27.10 -11.09
C ASN A 113 3.24 26.16 -11.64
N PRO A 114 3.28 25.90 -12.97
CA PRO A 114 4.27 25.04 -13.58
C PRO A 114 5.73 25.43 -13.29
N ASP A 115 6.02 26.73 -13.23
CA ASP A 115 7.39 27.23 -13.03
C ASP A 115 7.85 27.00 -11.59
N VAL A 116 6.97 27.26 -10.62
CA VAL A 116 7.22 27.00 -9.19
C VAL A 116 7.39 25.49 -8.95
N PHE A 117 6.54 24.66 -9.58
CA PHE A 117 6.66 23.22 -9.49
C PHE A 117 7.99 22.72 -10.07
N ALA A 118 8.38 23.22 -11.24
CA ALA A 118 9.66 22.88 -11.87
C ALA A 118 10.85 23.25 -10.99
N GLU A 119 10.84 24.45 -10.38
CA GLU A 119 11.88 24.88 -9.44
C GLU A 119 12.01 23.91 -8.24
N ILE A 120 10.88 23.46 -7.68
CA ILE A 120 10.87 22.51 -6.58
C ILE A 120 11.46 21.15 -6.99
N VAL A 121 11.17 20.68 -8.21
CA VAL A 121 11.73 19.44 -8.75
C VAL A 121 13.24 19.54 -8.99
N GLU A 122 13.72 20.67 -9.51
CA GLU A 122 15.17 20.90 -9.67
C GLU A 122 15.88 20.95 -8.32
N ARG A 123 15.29 21.64 -7.33
CA ARG A 123 15.83 21.65 -5.96
C ARG A 123 15.85 20.25 -5.33
N ALA A 124 14.85 19.43 -5.62
CA ALA A 124 14.85 18.02 -5.20
C ALA A 124 16.01 17.24 -5.85
N ARG A 125 16.30 17.50 -7.13
CA ARG A 125 17.41 16.88 -7.87
C ARG A 125 18.77 17.27 -7.30
N GLU A 126 19.00 18.56 -7.06
CA GLU A 126 20.22 19.06 -6.43
C GLU A 126 20.48 18.43 -5.06
N ASN A 127 19.43 18.37 -4.22
CA ASN A 127 19.51 17.79 -2.88
C ASN A 127 19.80 16.28 -2.85
N LEU A 128 19.42 15.55 -3.89
CA LEU A 128 19.60 14.08 -3.98
C LEU A 128 20.91 13.68 -4.66
N GLY A 129 21.56 14.61 -5.39
CA GLY A 129 22.78 14.37 -6.16
C GLY A 129 22.57 13.55 -7.45
N GLU A 130 23.63 13.41 -8.25
CA GLU A 130 23.59 12.79 -9.60
C GLU A 130 23.46 11.25 -9.60
N ASN A 131 23.42 10.61 -8.43
CA ASN A 131 23.44 9.14 -8.34
C ASN A 131 22.09 8.52 -8.73
N GLY A 132 21.91 8.18 -10.01
CA GLY A 132 21.00 7.14 -10.54
C GLY A 132 19.49 7.24 -10.23
N LYS A 133 19.08 8.28 -9.51
CA LYS A 133 17.73 8.47 -8.96
C LYS A 133 16.88 9.46 -9.78
N VAL A 134 17.45 10.05 -10.83
CA VAL A 134 16.82 11.07 -11.67
C VAL A 134 15.58 10.54 -12.39
N GLU A 135 15.63 9.33 -12.94
CA GLU A 135 14.46 8.71 -13.59
C GLU A 135 13.30 8.51 -12.62
N ARG A 136 13.61 8.05 -11.40
CA ARG A 136 12.60 7.86 -10.34
C ARG A 136 12.03 9.20 -9.88
N LEU A 137 12.87 10.22 -9.71
CA LEU A 137 12.43 11.58 -9.37
C LEU A 137 11.48 12.12 -10.45
N ASN A 138 11.88 12.04 -11.73
CA ASN A 138 11.07 12.52 -12.85
C ASN A 138 9.74 11.77 -12.93
N HIS A 139 9.74 10.45 -12.74
CA HIS A 139 8.53 9.65 -12.69
C HIS A 139 7.54 10.15 -11.62
N PHE A 140 8.02 10.36 -10.38
CA PHE A 140 7.16 10.86 -9.30
C PHE A 140 6.75 12.32 -9.49
N ALA A 141 7.59 13.16 -10.10
CA ALA A 141 7.21 14.52 -10.47
C ALA A 141 6.02 14.52 -11.44
N THR A 142 6.04 13.65 -12.47
CA THR A 142 4.90 13.49 -13.39
C THR A 142 3.65 13.00 -12.66
N LEU A 143 3.77 11.98 -11.80
CA LEU A 143 2.62 11.44 -11.07
C LEU A 143 1.99 12.46 -10.11
N PHE A 144 2.82 13.21 -9.37
CA PHE A 144 2.35 14.24 -8.45
C PHE A 144 1.69 15.39 -9.19
N LYS A 145 2.30 15.88 -10.28
CA LYS A 145 1.72 16.95 -11.09
C LYS A 145 0.34 16.55 -11.65
N GLY A 146 0.24 15.35 -12.23
CA GLY A 146 -1.04 14.83 -12.72
C GLY A 146 -2.11 14.72 -11.63
N ALA A 147 -1.73 14.26 -10.43
CA ALA A 147 -2.66 14.16 -9.31
C ALA A 147 -3.12 15.53 -8.78
N MET A 148 -2.23 16.51 -8.75
CA MET A 148 -2.54 17.89 -8.36
C MET A 148 -3.47 18.57 -9.37
N ASP A 149 -3.23 18.37 -10.67
CA ASP A 149 -4.07 18.95 -11.73
C ASP A 149 -5.48 18.32 -11.74
N MET A 150 -5.59 17.01 -11.43
CA MET A 150 -6.90 16.35 -11.26
C MET A 150 -7.67 16.84 -10.02
N ASP A 151 -6.97 17.31 -8.97
CA ASP A 151 -7.60 17.84 -7.77
C ASP A 151 -8.22 19.24 -7.99
N LEU A 152 -7.79 19.96 -9.04
CA LEU A 152 -8.34 21.25 -9.50
C LEU A 152 -9.58 21.10 -10.38
N SER A 153 -9.84 19.93 -10.96
CA SER A 153 -11.06 19.68 -11.73
C SER A 153 -12.28 19.65 -10.79
N PRO A 154 -13.34 20.43 -11.04
CA PRO A 154 -14.60 20.25 -10.32
C PRO A 154 -15.10 18.81 -10.56
N PRO A 155 -15.69 18.14 -9.55
CA PRO A 155 -16.30 16.84 -9.78
C PRO A 155 -17.39 16.99 -10.86
N GLU A 156 -17.21 16.31 -12.00
CA GLU A 156 -18.15 16.23 -13.12
C GLU A 156 -19.49 15.54 -12.78
N GLN A 157 -19.92 15.55 -11.51
CA GLN A 157 -21.20 15.00 -11.05
C GLN A 157 -22.21 16.05 -10.59
N LEU A 158 -21.94 17.35 -10.79
CA LEU A 158 -22.89 18.43 -10.47
C LEU A 158 -23.28 19.33 -11.66
N ARG A 159 -23.09 18.89 -12.91
CA ARG A 159 -23.89 19.42 -14.03
C ARG A 159 -25.27 18.77 -14.03
N VAL A 160 -26.05 19.12 -13.01
CA VAL A 160 -27.50 18.93 -13.03
C VAL A 160 -28.03 19.80 -14.16
N LYS A 161 -28.84 19.16 -15.01
CA LYS A 161 -29.70 19.75 -16.03
C LYS A 161 -30.25 21.11 -15.60
N LEU A 162 -30.02 22.13 -16.43
CA LEU A 162 -30.96 23.22 -16.63
C LEU A 162 -31.69 22.95 -17.95
#